data_AF-A0A800DX78-F1
#
_entry.id   AF-A0A800DX78-F1
#
_cell.length_a   1.000
_cell.length_b   1.000
_cell.length_c   1.000
_cell.angle_alpha   90.00
_cell.angle_beta   90.00
_cell.angle_gamma   90.00
#
_symmetry.space_group_name_H-M   'P 1'
#
loop_
_entity.id
_entity.type
_entity.pdbx_description
1 polymer ?
#
loop_
_entity_poly.entity_id
_entity_poly.type
_entity_poly.pdbx_seq_one_letter_code
_entity_poly.pdbx_strand_id
1 'polypeptide(L)'
;WTGKRAVVYVKIPNRDKPSFIYREIVLGAETGRFYVVSSGLQEGEEIASNGVFKIDASAQLLGKASMMNPDKGEISTKNNPGEKKKAMDKTKIALGKIDNKFKNQLGTFVNTYLKMKDAFVATDEKTVEKEAKNLLAALNKVDMKLLKGDAHIEWMKLQKPIKDNINGIVNMKGVEMKRSHFSIVSNKITDAVEIFGIHTDKPIYLEFCPMALDNKGGFWLSKEKEIKNPYFGDKMLRCGEVKKEFKK
;
A
#
# COMPACT_ATOMS: atom_id res chain seq x y z
N TRP A 1 19.77 26.42 -6.53
CA TRP A 1 18.43 25.81 -6.52
C TRP A 1 17.44 26.92 -6.84
N THR A 2 16.85 26.95 -8.04
CA THR A 2 16.02 28.07 -8.56
C THR A 2 14.51 27.79 -8.48
N GLY A 3 14.09 26.82 -7.67
CA GLY A 3 12.70 26.41 -7.60
C GLY A 3 11.88 27.31 -6.68
N LYS A 4 10.85 27.98 -7.22
CA LYS A 4 9.79 28.65 -6.44
C LYS A 4 8.94 27.67 -5.60
N ARG A 5 9.28 26.37 -5.58
CA ARG A 5 8.54 25.32 -4.88
C ARG A 5 9.37 24.83 -3.70
N ALA A 6 8.72 24.72 -2.55
CA ALA A 6 9.29 24.19 -1.32
C ALA A 6 8.34 23.19 -0.67
N VAL A 7 8.84 22.42 0.30
CA VAL A 7 8.08 21.43 1.03
C VAL A 7 8.02 21.82 2.50
N VAL A 8 6.85 21.67 3.11
CA VAL A 8 6.64 21.83 4.54
C VAL A 8 5.85 20.66 5.12
N TYR A 9 5.95 20.49 6.42
CA TYR A 9 5.17 19.51 7.19
C TYR A 9 4.16 20.23 8.07
N VAL A 10 2.88 20.09 7.72
CA VAL A 10 1.77 20.77 8.41
C VAL A 10 1.23 19.89 9.52
N LYS A 11 1.03 20.44 10.71
CA LYS A 11 0.47 19.71 11.85
C LYS A 11 -1.03 19.49 11.62
N ILE A 12 -1.49 18.26 11.88
CA ILE A 12 -2.90 17.90 11.81
C ILE A 12 -3.56 18.25 13.14
N PRO A 13 -4.59 19.12 13.18
CA PRO A 13 -5.29 19.46 14.40
C PRO A 13 -6.12 18.28 14.93
N ASN A 14 -6.49 18.31 16.22
CA ASN A 14 -7.37 17.34 16.88
C ASN A 14 -6.88 15.88 16.81
N ARG A 15 -5.57 15.69 17.05
CA ARG A 15 -4.94 14.37 17.22
C ARG A 15 -4.27 14.33 18.58
N ASP A 16 -4.51 13.25 19.34
CA ASP A 16 -3.88 13.03 20.66
C ASP A 16 -2.35 12.94 20.59
N LYS A 17 -1.81 12.60 19.41
CA LYS A 17 -0.37 12.58 19.13
C LYS A 17 -0.04 13.58 18.02
N PRO A 18 1.01 14.42 18.18
CA PRO A 18 1.40 15.40 17.16
C PRO A 18 1.73 14.67 15.86
N SER A 19 0.90 14.89 14.86
CA SER A 19 0.96 14.22 13.56
C SER A 19 1.14 15.28 12.48
N PHE A 20 1.98 14.98 11.49
CA PHE A 20 2.30 15.91 10.41
C PHE A 20 1.93 15.32 9.06
N ILE A 21 1.57 16.20 8.13
CA ILE A 21 1.29 15.87 6.73
C ILE A 21 2.24 16.64 5.81
N TYR A 22 2.75 15.94 4.80
CA TYR A 22 3.59 16.52 3.76
C TYR A 22 2.79 17.50 2.90
N ARG A 23 3.37 18.65 2.55
CA ARG A 23 2.75 19.61 1.65
C ARG A 23 3.75 20.36 0.79
N GLU A 24 3.49 20.43 -0.51
CA GLU A 24 4.17 21.37 -1.40
C GLU A 24 3.57 22.77 -1.29
N ILE A 25 4.45 23.76 -1.21
CA ILE A 25 4.12 25.18 -1.17
C ILE A 25 4.88 25.94 -2.25
N VAL A 26 4.33 27.07 -2.66
CA VAL A 26 4.98 28.00 -3.59
C VAL A 26 5.46 29.21 -2.81
N LEU A 27 6.76 29.48 -2.89
CA LEU A 27 7.39 30.65 -2.30
C LEU A 27 7.25 31.87 -3.23
N GLY A 28 7.00 33.02 -2.61
CA GLY A 28 6.94 34.34 -3.23
C GLY A 28 8.25 35.10 -3.02
N ALA A 29 8.14 36.42 -2.79
CA ALA A 29 9.31 37.25 -2.50
C ALA A 29 10.05 36.79 -1.23
N GLU A 30 11.37 36.77 -1.30
CA GLU A 30 12.23 36.52 -0.14
C GLU A 30 12.47 37.84 0.60
N THR A 31 12.18 37.84 1.90
CA THR A 31 12.39 39.00 2.78
C THR A 31 13.50 38.67 3.77
N GLY A 32 14.71 38.39 3.25
CA GLY A 32 15.97 38.19 3.98
C GLY A 32 15.99 37.04 5.01
N ARG A 33 15.21 37.15 6.09
CA ARG A 33 15.08 36.14 7.16
C ARG A 33 13.82 35.28 7.05
N PHE A 34 12.90 35.62 6.14
CA PHE A 34 11.64 34.91 5.95
C PHE A 34 11.31 34.76 4.47
N TYR A 35 10.53 33.73 4.16
CA TYR A 35 9.95 33.52 2.83
C TYR A 35 8.45 33.81 2.88
N VAL A 36 7.96 34.61 1.93
CA VAL A 36 6.51 34.75 1.72
C VAL A 36 6.00 33.46 1.08
N VAL A 37 4.94 32.86 1.62
CA VAL A 37 4.27 31.71 1.00
C VAL A 37 3.16 32.25 0.09
N SER A 38 3.36 32.15 -1.22
CA SER A 38 2.39 32.63 -2.22
C SER A 38 1.17 31.70 -2.33
N SER A 39 1.37 30.39 -2.14
CA SER A 39 0.27 29.44 -2.10
C SER A 39 0.69 28.12 -1.45
N GLY A 40 -0.29 27.35 -0.96
CA GLY A 40 -0.05 26.00 -0.43
C GLY A 40 -0.31 25.86 1.07
N LEU A 41 -0.47 26.96 1.79
CA LEU A 41 -0.91 26.99 3.19
C LEU A 41 -2.14 27.88 3.34
N GLN A 42 -2.89 27.65 4.42
CA GLN A 42 -3.97 28.50 4.89
C GLN A 42 -3.56 29.19 6.19
N GLU A 43 -4.14 30.36 6.45
CA GLU A 43 -3.90 31.09 7.68
C GLU A 43 -4.41 30.28 8.89
N GLY A 44 -3.61 30.24 9.96
CA GLY A 44 -3.86 29.40 11.14
C GLY A 44 -3.32 27.97 11.05
N GLU A 45 -2.75 27.54 9.91
CA GLU A 45 -2.05 26.26 9.83
C GLU A 45 -0.67 26.32 10.51
N GLU A 46 -0.39 25.36 11.39
CA GLU A 46 0.91 25.23 12.06
C GLU A 46 1.85 24.33 11.25
N ILE A 47 3.11 24.75 11.08
CA ILE A 47 4.15 23.97 10.37
C ILE A 47 5.31 23.60 11.31
N ALA A 48 5.97 22.48 11.01
CA ALA A 48 7.20 22.10 11.70
C ALA A 48 8.37 22.98 11.22
N SER A 49 8.93 23.78 12.13
CA SER A 49 10.15 24.59 11.88
C SER A 49 11.43 23.91 12.36
N ASN A 50 11.34 22.98 13.31
CA ASN A 50 12.47 22.26 13.90
C ASN A 50 12.25 20.74 13.82
N GLY A 51 13.33 19.98 13.55
CA GLY A 51 13.28 18.52 13.52
C GLY A 51 12.64 17.93 12.25
N VAL A 52 12.52 18.72 11.18
CA VAL A 52 11.84 18.37 9.92
C VAL A 52 12.39 17.08 9.29
N PHE A 53 13.69 16.82 9.40
CA PHE A 53 14.32 15.58 8.92
C PHE A 53 13.86 14.32 9.66
N LYS A 54 13.57 14.39 10.97
CA LYS A 54 13.08 13.23 11.72
C LYS A 54 11.64 12.89 11.31
N ILE A 55 10.83 13.94 11.09
CA ILE A 55 9.47 13.81 10.58
C ILE A 55 9.52 13.17 9.18
N ASP A 56 10.39 13.67 8.32
CA ASP A 56 10.59 13.17 6.96
C ASP A 56 11.07 11.72 6.93
N ALA A 57 12.08 11.35 7.72
CA ALA A 57 12.56 9.98 7.84
C ALA A 57 11.46 9.03 8.34
N SER A 58 10.65 9.46 9.31
CA SER A 58 9.51 8.67 9.78
C SER A 58 8.46 8.49 8.68
N ALA A 59 8.20 9.51 7.86
CA ALA A 59 7.29 9.45 6.74
C ALA A 59 7.80 8.47 5.66
N GLN A 60 9.10 8.50 5.35
CA GLN A 60 9.74 7.57 4.42
C GLN A 60 9.62 6.11 4.90
N LEU A 61 9.91 5.85 6.18
CA LEU A 61 9.79 4.51 6.77
C LEU A 61 8.35 4.00 6.78
N LEU A 62 7.38 4.91 6.85
CA LEU A 62 5.94 4.61 6.77
C LEU A 62 5.41 4.59 5.33
N GLY A 63 6.27 4.77 4.33
CA GLY A 63 5.88 4.81 2.92
C GLY A 63 4.96 5.98 2.54
N LYS A 64 4.92 7.04 3.36
CA LYS A 64 4.14 8.27 3.12
C LYS A 64 4.94 9.24 2.24
N ALA A 65 4.28 10.29 1.74
CA ALA A 65 4.95 11.39 1.04
C ALA A 65 6.04 12.01 1.91
N SER A 66 7.19 12.25 1.29
CA SER A 66 8.39 12.82 1.92
C SER A 66 9.17 13.66 0.90
N MET A 67 10.06 14.52 1.37
CA MET A 67 11.01 15.27 0.55
C MET A 67 11.81 14.39 -0.42
N MET A 68 12.04 13.10 -0.09
CA MET A 68 12.74 12.15 -0.96
C MET A 68 11.81 11.30 -1.83
N ASN A 69 10.53 11.18 -1.47
CA ASN A 69 9.50 10.44 -2.23
C ASN A 69 8.17 11.22 -2.19
N PRO A 70 8.03 12.32 -2.96
CA PRO A 70 6.82 13.16 -2.95
C PRO A 70 5.58 12.39 -3.41
N ASP A 71 5.76 11.52 -4.42
CA ASP A 71 4.68 10.81 -5.12
C ASP A 71 4.02 9.70 -4.28
N LYS A 72 4.49 9.44 -3.06
CA LYS A 72 4.00 8.36 -2.20
C LYS A 72 2.93 8.78 -1.18
N GLY A 73 2.42 10.01 -1.24
CA GLY A 73 1.42 10.46 -0.26
C GLY A 73 0.64 11.70 -0.64
N GLU A 74 -0.14 11.62 -1.72
CA GLU A 74 -1.24 12.56 -1.93
C GLU A 74 -2.30 12.37 -0.84
N ILE A 75 -2.29 13.26 0.15
CA ILE A 75 -3.47 13.60 0.94
C ILE A 75 -3.62 15.12 0.88
N SER A 76 -4.59 15.55 0.09
CA SER A 76 -4.95 16.93 -0.19
C SER A 76 -5.51 17.61 1.07
N THR A 77 -5.07 18.84 1.33
CA THR A 77 -5.92 19.84 1.98
C THR A 77 -5.96 21.06 1.08
N LYS A 78 -7.16 21.42 0.63
CA LYS A 78 -7.56 22.80 0.37
C LYS A 78 -9.08 22.83 0.25
N ASN A 79 -9.70 23.57 1.16
CA ASN A 79 -11.10 23.95 1.10
C ASN A 79 -11.18 25.33 0.45
N ASN A 80 -11.86 25.42 -0.70
CA ASN A 80 -12.55 26.63 -1.16
C ASN A 80 -13.95 26.21 -1.68
N PRO A 81 -15.02 26.98 -1.37
CA PRO A 81 -16.38 26.64 -1.73
C PRO A 81 -16.72 27.26 -3.08
N GLY A 82 -16.87 26.42 -4.11
CA GLY A 82 -17.25 26.94 -5.42
C GLY A 82 -16.77 26.10 -6.58
N GLU A 83 -16.80 24.78 -6.45
CA GLU A 83 -16.85 23.86 -7.59
C GLU A 83 -17.27 22.50 -7.03
N LYS A 84 -18.23 21.86 -7.69
CA LYS A 84 -18.82 20.59 -7.25
C LYS A 84 -17.72 19.55 -7.11
N LYS A 85 -17.27 19.34 -5.86
CA LYS A 85 -16.27 18.35 -5.45
C LYS A 85 -16.76 16.97 -5.90
N LYS A 86 -16.21 16.45 -7.00
CA LYS A 86 -16.12 15.00 -7.19
C LYS A 86 -15.25 14.49 -6.05
N ALA A 87 -15.86 13.72 -5.15
CA ALA A 87 -15.13 12.88 -4.22
C ALA A 87 -14.02 12.16 -5.00
N MET A 88 -12.79 12.17 -4.47
CA MET A 88 -11.70 11.35 -4.96
C MET A 88 -12.02 9.91 -4.53
N ASP A 89 -13.02 9.35 -5.21
CA ASP A 89 -13.12 7.95 -5.53
C ASP A 89 -11.71 7.48 -5.89
N LYS A 90 -11.25 6.35 -5.33
CA LYS A 90 -10.02 5.68 -5.76
C LYS A 90 -10.02 5.80 -7.26
N THR A 91 -9.15 6.63 -7.85
CA THR A 91 -9.27 6.93 -9.27
C THR A 91 -9.10 5.59 -9.94
N LYS A 92 -10.22 4.99 -10.37
CA LYS A 92 -10.25 3.97 -11.38
C LYS A 92 -9.63 4.72 -12.52
N ILE A 93 -8.30 4.62 -12.64
CA ILE A 93 -7.65 4.71 -13.94
C ILE A 93 -8.59 3.88 -14.78
N ALA A 94 -9.23 4.50 -15.77
CA ALA A 94 -10.06 3.79 -16.72
C ALA A 94 -9.09 2.97 -17.57
N LEU A 95 -8.43 2.01 -16.92
CA LEU A 95 -7.74 0.90 -17.49
C LEU A 95 -8.81 0.32 -18.39
N GLY A 96 -8.61 0.52 -19.69
CA GLY A 96 -9.48 -0.09 -20.68
C GLY A 96 -9.66 -1.57 -20.33
N LYS A 97 -10.73 -2.18 -20.85
CA LYS A 97 -11.12 -3.56 -20.54
C LYS A 97 -9.91 -4.49 -20.36
N ILE A 98 -9.64 -4.90 -19.12
CA ILE A 98 -8.58 -5.85 -18.81
C ILE A 98 -8.94 -7.20 -19.41
N ASP A 99 -7.97 -7.81 -20.08
CA ASP A 99 -8.13 -9.08 -20.77
C ASP A 99 -8.56 -10.20 -19.81
N ASN A 100 -9.55 -10.99 -20.19
CA ASN A 100 -10.09 -12.08 -19.36
C ASN A 100 -9.04 -13.16 -19.08
N LYS A 101 -8.12 -13.42 -20.01
CA LYS A 101 -7.00 -14.34 -19.81
C LYS A 101 -6.07 -13.82 -18.72
N PHE A 102 -5.83 -12.51 -18.66
CA PHE A 102 -5.05 -11.91 -17.58
C PHE A 102 -5.76 -12.07 -16.23
N LYS A 103 -7.07 -11.77 -16.16
CA LYS A 103 -7.86 -11.97 -14.92
C LYS A 103 -7.85 -13.42 -14.43
N ASN A 104 -7.88 -14.39 -15.34
CA ASN A 104 -7.77 -15.82 -15.03
C ASN A 104 -6.37 -16.19 -14.50
N GLN A 105 -5.31 -15.66 -15.14
CA GLN A 105 -3.93 -15.84 -14.66
C GLN A 105 -3.73 -15.23 -13.28
N LEU A 106 -4.24 -14.01 -13.05
CA LEU A 106 -4.16 -13.34 -11.76
C LEU A 106 -4.96 -14.10 -10.69
N GLY A 107 -6.14 -14.63 -11.02
CA GLY A 107 -6.90 -15.50 -10.11
C GLY A 107 -6.13 -16.79 -9.73
N THR A 108 -5.44 -17.41 -10.70
CA THR A 108 -4.57 -18.58 -10.45
C THR A 108 -3.38 -18.22 -9.55
N PHE A 109 -2.79 -17.04 -9.76
CA PHE A 109 -1.73 -16.51 -8.92
C PHE A 109 -2.21 -16.25 -7.48
N VAL A 110 -3.37 -15.62 -7.31
CA VAL A 110 -4.02 -15.41 -6.00
C VAL A 110 -4.31 -16.75 -5.30
N ASN A 111 -4.76 -17.77 -6.03
CA ASN A 111 -4.96 -19.11 -5.49
C ASN A 111 -3.68 -19.73 -4.93
N THR A 112 -2.53 -19.48 -5.57
CA THR A 112 -1.22 -19.91 -5.06
C THR A 112 -0.81 -19.11 -3.84
N TYR A 113 -1.08 -17.79 -3.82
CA TYR A 113 -0.81 -16.93 -2.66
C TYR A 113 -1.56 -17.39 -1.42
N LEU A 114 -2.82 -17.82 -1.57
CA LEU A 114 -3.65 -18.29 -0.46
C LEU A 114 -3.05 -19.51 0.25
N LYS A 115 -2.38 -20.41 -0.48
CA LYS A 115 -1.66 -21.54 0.12
C LYS A 115 -0.50 -21.07 1.00
N MET A 116 0.25 -20.07 0.53
CA MET A 116 1.31 -19.44 1.32
C MET A 116 0.74 -18.73 2.55
N LYS A 117 -0.39 -18.00 2.42
CA LYS A 117 -1.10 -17.39 3.55
C LYS A 117 -1.52 -18.45 4.58
N ASP A 118 -2.09 -19.58 4.16
CA ASP A 118 -2.48 -20.66 5.06
C ASP A 118 -1.27 -21.27 5.79
N ALA A 119 -0.12 -21.38 5.12
CA ALA A 119 1.12 -21.80 5.78
C ALA A 119 1.58 -20.81 6.87
N PHE A 120 1.41 -19.50 6.65
CA PHE A 120 1.68 -18.48 7.67
C PHE A 120 0.72 -18.56 8.87
N VAL A 121 -0.55 -18.90 8.63
CA VAL A 121 -1.51 -19.18 9.70
C VAL A 121 -1.06 -20.36 10.55
N ALA A 122 -0.66 -21.45 9.91
CA ALA A 122 -0.12 -22.63 10.59
C ALA A 122 1.26 -22.40 11.24
N THR A 123 1.90 -21.26 10.99
CA THR A 123 3.26 -20.94 11.48
C THR A 123 4.31 -21.99 11.05
N ASP A 124 4.06 -22.68 9.92
CA ASP A 124 4.98 -23.70 9.37
C ASP A 124 5.98 -23.04 8.41
N GLU A 125 7.17 -22.74 8.93
CA GLU A 125 8.21 -22.04 8.18
C GLU A 125 8.64 -22.79 6.91
N LYS A 126 8.74 -24.13 6.95
CA LYS A 126 9.15 -24.94 5.80
C LYS A 126 8.09 -24.91 4.71
N THR A 127 6.82 -25.02 5.10
CA THR A 127 5.71 -24.93 4.15
C THR A 127 5.57 -23.52 3.60
N VAL A 128 5.80 -22.47 4.41
CA VAL A 128 5.88 -21.08 3.93
C VAL A 128 6.92 -20.93 2.82
N GLU A 129 8.14 -21.44 3.01
CA GLU A 129 9.19 -21.37 1.99
C GLU A 129 8.83 -22.11 0.71
N LYS A 130 8.27 -23.32 0.85
CA LYS A 130 7.82 -24.13 -0.28
C LYS A 130 6.75 -23.39 -1.08
N GLU A 131 5.72 -22.87 -0.41
CA GLU A 131 4.62 -22.17 -1.10
C GLU A 131 5.05 -20.80 -1.62
N ALA A 132 6.03 -20.12 -1.00
CA ALA A 132 6.64 -18.92 -1.55
C ALA A 132 7.39 -19.20 -2.88
N LYS A 133 8.13 -20.32 -2.98
CA LYS A 133 8.75 -20.76 -4.25
C LYS A 133 7.70 -21.06 -5.32
N ASN A 134 6.60 -21.73 -4.95
CA ASN A 134 5.47 -21.97 -5.85
C ASN A 134 4.84 -20.65 -6.32
N LEU A 135 4.68 -19.69 -5.40
CA LEU A 135 4.12 -18.38 -5.72
C LEU A 135 5.03 -17.59 -6.67
N LEU A 136 6.35 -17.66 -6.48
CA LEU A 136 7.32 -17.05 -7.39
C LEU A 136 7.21 -17.64 -8.80
N ALA A 137 7.11 -18.97 -8.90
CA ALA A 137 6.91 -19.65 -10.17
C ALA A 137 5.58 -19.26 -10.83
N ALA A 138 4.50 -19.11 -10.05
CA ALA A 138 3.21 -18.65 -10.54
C ALA A 138 3.26 -17.18 -11.03
N LEU A 139 3.97 -16.29 -10.32
CA LEU A 139 4.16 -14.90 -10.73
C LEU A 139 4.82 -14.80 -12.11
N ASN A 140 5.84 -15.62 -12.36
CA ASN A 140 6.58 -15.63 -13.63
C ASN A 140 5.73 -16.15 -14.81
N LYS A 141 4.60 -16.83 -14.54
CA LYS A 141 3.66 -17.31 -15.56
C LYS A 141 2.58 -16.28 -15.92
N VAL A 142 2.47 -15.17 -15.18
CA VAL A 142 1.54 -14.09 -15.50
C VAL A 142 2.07 -13.35 -16.72
N ASP A 143 1.32 -13.38 -17.82
CA ASP A 143 1.73 -12.81 -19.10
C ASP A 143 1.42 -11.31 -19.14
N MET A 144 2.48 -10.51 -18.99
CA MET A 144 2.40 -9.05 -19.00
C MET A 144 2.01 -8.46 -20.35
N LYS A 145 2.14 -9.24 -21.44
CA LYS A 145 1.76 -8.79 -22.79
C LYS A 145 0.25 -8.67 -22.97
N LEU A 146 -0.52 -9.27 -22.06
CA LEU A 146 -1.97 -9.14 -22.00
C LEU A 146 -2.42 -7.76 -21.47
N LEU A 147 -1.49 -6.98 -20.92
CA LEU A 147 -1.72 -5.62 -20.46
C LEU A 147 -1.08 -4.62 -21.43
N LYS A 148 -1.75 -3.49 -21.66
CA LYS A 148 -1.31 -2.42 -22.56
C LYS A 148 -1.39 -1.06 -21.88
N GLY A 149 -0.56 -0.11 -22.31
CA GLY A 149 -0.55 1.26 -21.79
C GLY A 149 -0.40 1.30 -20.26
N ASP A 150 -1.23 2.12 -19.63
CA ASP A 150 -1.22 2.33 -18.16
C ASP A 150 -1.37 1.03 -17.38
N ALA A 151 -2.14 0.05 -17.88
CA ALA A 151 -2.31 -1.23 -17.21
C ALA A 151 -1.00 -2.01 -17.08
N HIS A 152 -0.17 -1.96 -18.12
CA HIS A 152 1.14 -2.60 -18.13
C HIS A 152 2.09 -1.91 -17.13
N ILE A 153 2.06 -0.58 -17.10
CA ILE A 153 2.87 0.23 -16.18
C ILE A 153 2.49 -0.05 -14.73
N GLU A 154 1.19 -0.07 -14.41
CA GLU A 154 0.70 -0.38 -13.06
C GLU A 154 1.07 -1.80 -12.64
N TRP A 155 0.97 -2.78 -13.53
CA TRP A 155 1.39 -4.14 -13.20
C TRP A 155 2.89 -4.22 -12.91
N MET A 156 3.74 -3.53 -13.68
CA MET A 156 5.18 -3.48 -13.39
C MET A 156 5.50 -2.90 -12.01
N LYS A 157 4.81 -1.81 -11.62
CA LYS A 157 4.98 -1.18 -10.31
C LYS A 157 4.63 -2.13 -9.16
N LEU A 158 3.70 -3.07 -9.37
CA LEU A 158 3.29 -4.06 -8.38
C LEU A 158 4.15 -5.33 -8.41
N GLN A 159 4.45 -5.84 -9.60
CA GLN A 159 5.12 -7.12 -9.81
C GLN A 159 6.53 -7.14 -9.20
N LYS A 160 7.31 -6.05 -9.37
CA LYS A 160 8.68 -5.98 -8.83
C LYS A 160 8.69 -6.11 -7.29
N PRO A 161 7.97 -5.26 -6.52
CA PRO A 161 7.86 -5.45 -5.07
C PRO A 161 7.33 -6.82 -4.66
N ILE A 162 6.35 -7.38 -5.38
CA ILE A 162 5.85 -8.74 -5.09
C ILE A 162 6.99 -9.75 -5.21
N LYS A 163 7.73 -9.73 -6.33
CA LYS A 163 8.84 -10.65 -6.61
C LYS A 163 9.94 -10.54 -5.55
N ASP A 164 10.38 -9.31 -5.26
CA ASP A 164 11.47 -9.04 -4.32
C ASP A 164 11.11 -9.53 -2.91
N ASN A 165 9.86 -9.33 -2.48
CA ASN A 165 9.42 -9.76 -1.16
C ASN A 165 9.12 -11.26 -1.07
N ILE A 166 8.67 -11.91 -2.15
CA ILE A 166 8.61 -13.37 -2.20
C ILE A 166 10.02 -13.97 -2.04
N ASN A 167 11.03 -13.41 -2.71
CA ASN A 167 12.42 -13.82 -2.52
C ASN A 167 12.90 -13.61 -1.06
N GLY A 168 12.49 -12.52 -0.42
CA GLY A 168 12.73 -12.30 1.01
C GLY A 168 12.14 -13.41 1.88
N ILE A 169 10.90 -13.82 1.61
CA ILE A 169 10.25 -14.96 2.31
C ILE A 169 11.01 -16.26 2.09
N VAL A 170 11.53 -16.50 0.88
CA VAL A 170 12.28 -17.74 0.57
C VAL A 170 13.63 -17.78 1.29
N ASN A 171 14.33 -16.65 1.40
CA ASN A 171 15.74 -16.64 1.80
C ASN A 171 15.99 -16.31 3.28
N MET A 172 15.07 -15.61 3.94
CA MET A 172 15.26 -15.25 5.34
C MET A 172 14.90 -16.38 6.30
N LYS A 173 15.51 -16.37 7.49
CA LYS A 173 15.18 -17.31 8.58
C LYS A 173 14.24 -16.66 9.58
N GLY A 174 13.34 -17.46 10.15
CA GLY A 174 12.37 -17.07 11.16
C GLY A 174 11.05 -16.60 10.55
N VAL A 175 9.96 -17.23 10.97
CA VAL A 175 8.60 -16.92 10.51
C VAL A 175 8.21 -15.44 10.71
N GLU A 176 8.65 -14.80 11.79
CA GLU A 176 8.34 -13.38 12.07
C GLU A 176 8.99 -12.43 11.05
N MET A 177 10.24 -12.70 10.65
CA MET A 177 10.89 -11.93 9.61
C MET A 177 10.18 -12.13 8.27
N LYS A 178 9.79 -13.37 7.94
CA LYS A 178 9.01 -13.67 6.73
C LYS A 178 7.65 -12.96 6.72
N ARG A 179 6.98 -12.77 7.88
CA ARG A 179 5.70 -12.03 7.99
C ARG A 179 5.80 -10.56 7.58
N SER A 180 6.96 -9.93 7.78
CA SER A 180 7.19 -8.56 7.31
C SER A 180 7.15 -8.46 5.78
N HIS A 181 7.77 -9.42 5.08
CA HIS A 181 7.67 -9.50 3.62
C HIS A 181 6.28 -9.95 3.15
N PHE A 182 5.66 -10.89 3.87
CA PHE A 182 4.30 -11.31 3.58
C PHE A 182 3.33 -10.12 3.54
N SER A 183 3.46 -9.18 4.48
CA SER A 183 2.66 -7.96 4.48
C SER A 183 2.76 -7.16 3.18
N ILE A 184 3.99 -6.99 2.68
CA ILE A 184 4.21 -6.24 1.44
C ILE A 184 3.63 -7.00 0.25
N VAL A 185 3.87 -8.32 0.16
CA VAL A 185 3.29 -9.18 -0.89
C VAL A 185 1.76 -9.08 -0.85
N SER A 186 1.18 -9.23 0.32
CA SER A 186 -0.26 -9.22 0.55
C SER A 186 -0.93 -7.90 0.12
N ASN A 187 -0.35 -6.77 0.51
CA ASN A 187 -0.82 -5.45 0.11
C ASN A 187 -0.75 -5.27 -1.42
N LYS A 188 0.38 -5.64 -2.04
CA LYS A 188 0.58 -5.47 -3.48
C LYS A 188 -0.30 -6.40 -4.32
N ILE A 189 -0.59 -7.61 -3.82
CA ILE A 189 -1.56 -8.50 -4.45
C ILE A 189 -2.98 -7.94 -4.29
N THR A 190 -3.32 -7.38 -3.14
CA THR A 190 -4.60 -6.69 -2.94
C THR A 190 -4.75 -5.55 -3.93
N ASP A 191 -3.75 -4.69 -4.08
CA ASP A 191 -3.71 -3.60 -5.07
C ASP A 191 -3.97 -4.16 -6.49
N ALA A 192 -3.28 -5.25 -6.87
CA ALA A 192 -3.47 -5.89 -8.18
C ALA A 192 -4.91 -6.39 -8.37
N VAL A 193 -5.52 -7.00 -7.35
CA VAL A 193 -6.91 -7.46 -7.40
C VAL A 193 -7.87 -6.28 -7.52
N GLU A 194 -7.64 -5.17 -6.82
CA GLU A 194 -8.48 -3.96 -6.91
C GLU A 194 -8.38 -3.28 -8.28
N ILE A 195 -7.18 -3.25 -8.86
CA ILE A 195 -6.89 -2.54 -10.11
C ILE A 195 -7.34 -3.36 -11.33
N PHE A 196 -6.97 -4.64 -11.40
CA PHE A 196 -7.19 -5.46 -12.59
C PHE A 196 -8.44 -6.32 -12.52
N GLY A 197 -8.94 -6.60 -11.31
CA GLY A 197 -9.94 -7.63 -11.07
C GLY A 197 -9.38 -9.04 -11.30
N ILE A 198 -10.13 -10.03 -10.83
CA ILE A 198 -9.77 -11.44 -10.95
C ILE A 198 -11.01 -12.27 -11.29
N HIS A 199 -10.80 -13.42 -11.93
CA HIS A 199 -11.82 -14.45 -12.00
C HIS A 199 -11.44 -15.57 -11.06
N THR A 200 -12.38 -15.91 -10.17
CA THR A 200 -12.25 -16.99 -9.19
C THR A 200 -13.60 -17.71 -9.08
N ASP A 201 -13.57 -18.97 -8.67
CA ASP A 201 -14.79 -19.79 -8.53
C ASP A 201 -15.60 -19.42 -7.28
N LYS A 202 -14.94 -18.84 -6.28
CA LYS A 202 -15.52 -18.41 -5.00
C LYS A 202 -15.10 -16.98 -4.69
N PRO A 203 -15.91 -16.21 -3.94
CA PRO A 203 -15.52 -14.87 -3.51
C PRO A 203 -14.20 -14.87 -2.75
N ILE A 204 -13.45 -13.79 -2.90
CA ILE A 204 -12.24 -13.52 -2.11
C ILE A 204 -12.52 -12.36 -1.16
N TYR A 205 -12.16 -12.51 0.10
CA TYR A 205 -12.34 -11.50 1.13
C TYR A 205 -11.02 -10.79 1.40
N LEU A 206 -11.06 -9.46 1.50
CA LEU A 206 -9.98 -8.68 2.10
C LEU A 206 -10.23 -8.62 3.60
N GLU A 207 -9.28 -9.12 4.38
CA GLU A 207 -9.30 -9.09 5.84
C GLU A 207 -8.18 -8.18 6.35
N PHE A 208 -8.36 -7.68 7.58
CA PHE A 208 -7.43 -6.75 8.22
C PHE A 208 -7.35 -6.98 9.73
N CYS A 209 -6.15 -6.96 10.31
CA CYS A 209 -5.94 -6.93 11.76
C CYS A 209 -5.12 -5.67 12.11
N PRO A 210 -5.64 -4.75 12.94
CA PRO A 210 -4.94 -3.51 13.29
C PRO A 210 -3.68 -3.74 14.15
N MET A 211 -3.61 -4.87 14.86
CA MET A 211 -2.50 -5.18 15.76
C MET A 211 -1.29 -5.81 15.04
N ALA A 212 -1.43 -6.22 13.78
CA ALA A 212 -0.34 -6.84 13.04
C ALA A 212 0.86 -5.88 12.89
N LEU A 213 2.07 -6.46 12.87
CA LEU A 213 3.33 -5.75 12.61
C LEU A 213 3.55 -4.56 13.55
N ASP A 214 3.50 -4.82 14.86
CA ASP A 214 3.66 -3.80 15.91
C ASP A 214 2.59 -2.69 15.85
N ASN A 215 1.32 -3.08 15.74
CA ASN A 215 0.17 -2.17 15.62
C ASN A 215 0.20 -1.24 14.39
N LYS A 216 0.96 -1.60 13.34
CA LYS A 216 0.93 -0.91 12.05
C LYS A 216 -0.24 -1.38 11.18
N GLY A 217 -0.81 -2.53 11.52
CA GLY A 217 -1.87 -3.17 10.77
C GLY A 217 -1.35 -4.03 9.62
N GLY A 218 -2.18 -4.98 9.18
CA GLY A 218 -1.84 -5.90 8.10
C GLY A 218 -3.09 -6.41 7.41
N PHE A 219 -3.06 -6.40 6.07
CA PHE A 219 -4.14 -6.88 5.22
C PHE A 219 -3.80 -8.25 4.64
N TRP A 220 -4.81 -9.07 4.40
CA TRP A 220 -4.66 -10.30 3.61
C TRP A 220 -5.91 -10.66 2.85
N LEU A 221 -5.73 -11.45 1.79
CA LEU A 221 -6.85 -12.04 1.05
C LEU A 221 -7.18 -13.42 1.63
N SER A 222 -8.46 -13.78 1.64
CA SER A 222 -8.98 -15.03 2.18
C SER A 222 -10.10 -15.60 1.29
N LYS A 223 -10.30 -16.92 1.35
CA LYS A 223 -11.44 -17.60 0.70
C LYS A 223 -12.64 -17.76 1.63
N GLU A 224 -12.45 -17.52 2.91
CA GLU A 224 -13.42 -17.74 3.97
C GLU A 224 -13.73 -16.42 4.66
N LYS A 225 -14.92 -16.27 5.23
CA LYS A 225 -15.24 -15.12 6.10
C LYS A 225 -14.69 -15.30 7.51
N GLU A 226 -14.36 -16.53 7.89
CA GLU A 226 -13.77 -16.84 9.18
C GLU A 226 -12.33 -16.31 9.21
N ILE A 227 -12.05 -15.45 10.19
CA ILE A 227 -10.75 -14.81 10.35
C ILE A 227 -9.71 -15.86 10.79
N LYS A 228 -8.69 -16.02 9.94
CA LYS A 228 -7.51 -16.86 10.19
C LYS A 228 -6.26 -16.03 9.94
N ASN A 229 -5.76 -15.40 11.00
CA ASN A 229 -4.75 -14.36 10.95
C ASN A 229 -3.32 -14.91 10.65
N PRO A 230 -2.72 -14.57 9.50
CA PRO A 230 -1.39 -15.06 9.11
C PRO A 230 -0.23 -14.38 9.88
N TYR A 231 -0.48 -13.27 10.58
CA TYR A 231 0.55 -12.49 11.29
C TYR A 231 0.82 -12.97 12.72
N PHE A 232 -0.08 -13.76 13.31
CA PHE A 232 0.06 -14.20 14.69
C PHE A 232 -0.11 -15.71 14.90
N GLY A 233 -0.53 -16.45 13.86
CA GLY A 233 -0.84 -17.87 13.98
C GLY A 233 -1.79 -18.14 15.14
N ASP A 234 -1.51 -19.17 15.93
CA ASP A 234 -2.37 -19.58 17.04
C ASP A 234 -2.53 -18.53 18.16
N LYS A 235 -1.58 -17.59 18.29
CA LYS A 235 -1.61 -16.59 19.37
C LYS A 235 -2.81 -15.65 19.28
N MET A 236 -3.20 -15.28 18.05
CA MET A 236 -4.32 -14.36 17.80
C MET A 236 -5.01 -14.72 16.48
N LEU A 237 -5.34 -16.01 16.31
CA LEU A 237 -5.89 -16.55 15.08
C LEU A 237 -7.14 -15.80 14.59
N ARG A 238 -7.97 -15.33 15.53
CA ARG A 238 -9.22 -14.61 15.27
C ARG A 238 -9.09 -13.08 15.29
N CYS A 239 -7.89 -12.50 15.44
CA CYS A 239 -7.73 -11.04 15.32
C CYS A 239 -7.96 -10.63 13.86
N GLY A 240 -9.01 -9.85 13.63
CA GLY A 240 -9.21 -9.15 12.37
C GLY A 240 -10.68 -9.00 12.02
N GLU A 241 -10.92 -8.40 10.87
CA GLU A 241 -12.24 -8.13 10.33
C GLU A 241 -12.22 -8.16 8.81
N VAL A 242 -13.35 -8.56 8.22
CA VAL A 242 -13.56 -8.49 6.77
C VAL A 242 -13.80 -7.04 6.37
N LYS A 243 -12.97 -6.52 5.47
CA LYS A 243 -13.04 -5.15 4.94
C LYS A 243 -13.75 -5.06 3.60
N LYS A 244 -13.61 -6.07 2.76
CA LYS A 244 -14.15 -6.06 1.39
C LYS A 244 -14.36 -7.48 0.88
N GLU A 245 -15.32 -7.64 -0.02
CA GLU A 245 -15.55 -8.87 -0.77
C GLU A 245 -15.33 -8.59 -2.27
N PHE A 246 -14.52 -9.42 -2.92
CA PHE A 246 -14.29 -9.43 -4.35
C PHE A 246 -15.11 -10.56 -4.97
N LYS A 247 -16.08 -10.19 -5.81
CA LYS A 247 -16.93 -11.13 -6.57
C LYS A 247 -16.52 -11.13 -8.04
N LYS A 248 -16.84 -12.24 -8.72
CA LYS A 248 -16.62 -12.47 -10.15
C LYS A 248 -17.33 -11.40 -10.99
#